data_AF-A0A2N3DMH7-F1
#
_entry.id   AF-A0A2N3DMH7-F1
#
_cell.length_a   1.000
_cell.length_b   1.000
_cell.length_c   1.000
_cell.angle_alpha   90.00
_cell.angle_beta   90.00
_cell.angle_gamma   90.00
#
_symmetry.space_group_name_H-M   'P 1'
#
loop_
_entity.id
_entity.type
_entity.pdbx_description
1 polymer ?
#
loop_
_entity_poly.entity_id
_entity_poly.type
_entity_poly.pdbx_seq_one_letter_code
_entity_poly.pdbx_strand_id
1 'polypeptide(L)' 'LEAMKMEHSLTAPFDGVVAELNAVPGAQVQVEALLARIEAASG' A
#
# COMPACT_ATOMS: atom_id res chain seq x y z
N LEU A 1 6.84 2.57 3.67
CA LEU A 1 6.48 3.07 5.02
C LEU A 1 7.75 3.28 5.81
N GLU A 2 7.91 4.41 6.47
CA GLU A 2 9.04 4.63 7.38
C GLU A 2 8.60 4.34 8.81
N ALA A 3 9.12 3.26 9.38
CA ALA A 3 8.94 2.95 10.79
C ALA A 3 10.32 2.76 11.41
N MET A 4 10.62 3.51 12.48
CA MET A 4 11.84 3.33 13.27
C MET A 4 13.15 3.41 12.45
N LYS A 5 13.27 4.39 11.53
CA LYS A 5 14.40 4.57 10.61
C LYS A 5 14.61 3.43 9.61
N MET A 6 13.59 2.61 9.40
CA MET A 6 13.63 1.51 8.44
C MET A 6 12.54 1.72 7.39
N GLU A 7 12.97 1.76 6.13
CA GLU A 7 12.07 1.73 4.97
C GLU A 7 11.49 0.32 4.81
N HIS A 8 10.17 0.24 4.87
CA HIS A 8 9.42 -0.97 4.59
C HIS A 8 8.73 -0.82 3.25
N SER A 9 9.19 -1.57 2.26
CA SER A 9 8.55 -1.71 0.96
C SER A 9 7.36 -2.66 1.08
N LEU A 10 6.16 -2.20 0.72
CA LEU A 10 5.00 -3.07 0.56
C LEU A 10 4.87 -3.44 -0.92
N THR A 11 4.90 -4.73 -1.21
CA THR A 11 4.67 -5.26 -2.55
C THR A 11 3.24 -5.77 -2.67
N ALA A 12 2.63 -5.58 -3.84
CA ALA A 12 1.33 -6.16 -4.12
C ALA A 12 1.43 -7.71 -4.05
N PRO A 13 0.45 -8.39 -3.44
CA PRO A 13 0.47 -9.85 -3.31
C PRO A 13 0.16 -10.59 -4.62
N PHE A 14 -0.37 -9.90 -5.63
CA PHE A 14 -0.72 -10.45 -6.93
C PHE A 14 -0.71 -9.36 -8.01
N ASP A 15 -0.66 -9.77 -9.28
CA ASP A 15 -0.78 -8.90 -10.44
C ASP A 15 -2.23 -8.39 -10.59
N GLY A 16 -2.38 -7.09 -10.82
CA GLY A 16 -3.67 -6.44 -10.82
C GLY A 16 -3.62 -4.95 -11.12
N VAL A 17 -4.75 -4.28 -10.94
CA VAL A 17 -4.90 -2.84 -11.13
C VAL A 17 -5.07 -2.18 -9.77
N VAL A 18 -4.39 -1.04 -9.57
CA VAL A 18 -4.58 -0.21 -8.37
C VAL A 18 -5.96 0.42 -8.45
N ALA A 19 -6.92 -0.12 -7.70
CA ALA A 19 -8.29 0.40 -7.65
C ALA A 19 -8.37 1.63 -6.75
N GLU A 20 -7.65 1.62 -5.62
CA GLU A 20 -7.62 2.73 -4.66
C GLU A 20 -6.20 2.90 -4.10
N LEU A 21 -5.71 4.14 -4.00
CA LEU A 21 -4.44 4.48 -3.35
C LEU A 21 -4.69 5.61 -2.34
N ASN A 22 -4.76 5.25 -1.07
CA ASN A 22 -4.97 6.18 0.05
C ASN A 22 -3.65 6.58 0.73
N ALA A 23 -2.53 5.99 0.33
CA ALA A 23 -1.22 6.36 0.84
C ALA A 23 -0.77 7.71 0.26
N VAL A 24 -0.44 8.65 1.14
CA VAL A 24 0.09 9.97 0.76
C VAL A 24 1.50 10.13 1.35
N PRO A 25 2.49 10.62 0.57
CA PRO A 25 3.82 10.88 1.08
C PRO A 25 3.80 11.84 2.28
N GLY A 26 4.49 11.47 3.37
CA GLY A 26 4.54 12.27 4.60
C GLY A 26 3.30 12.19 5.49
N ALA A 27 2.23 11.50 5.08
CA ALA A 27 1.07 11.27 5.92
C ALA A 27 1.35 10.21 6.99
N GLN A 28 0.90 10.46 8.22
CA GLN A 28 0.96 9.48 9.28
C GLN A 28 -0.15 8.46 9.11
N VAL A 29 0.21 7.18 9.05
CA VAL A 29 -0.72 6.07 8.89
C VAL A 29 -0.72 5.21 10.15
N GLN A 30 -1.87 4.64 10.49
CA GLN A 30 -2.00 3.73 11.62
C GLN A 30 -1.67 2.29 11.22
N VAL A 31 -1.37 1.46 12.21
CA VAL A 31 -1.34 0.00 12.04
C VAL A 31 -2.71 -0.45 11.52
N GLU A 32 -2.72 -1.36 10.54
CA GLU A 32 -3.92 -1.86 9.84
C GLU A 32 -4.65 -0.85 8.93
N ALA A 33 -4.10 0.35 8.71
CA ALA A 33 -4.67 1.28 7.75
C ALA A 33 -4.62 0.73 6.32
N LEU A 34 -5.74 0.84 5.58
CA LEU A 34 -5.79 0.49 4.16
C LEU A 34 -5.03 1.54 3.33
N LEU A 35 -3.84 1.20 2.88
CA LEU A 35 -2.97 2.08 2.10
C LEU A 35 -3.26 2.03 0.61
N ALA A 36 -3.49 0.84 0.07
CA ALA A 36 -3.81 0.63 -1.33
C ALA A 36 -4.70 -0.62 -1.48
N ARG A 37 -5.63 -0.56 -2.42
CA ARG A 37 -6.44 -1.70 -2.85
C ARG A 37 -6.01 -2.08 -4.25
N ILE A 38 -5.61 -3.34 -4.42
CA ILE A 38 -5.33 -3.92 -5.74
C ILE A 38 -6.50 -4.84 -6.10
N GLU A 39 -7.08 -4.63 -7.27
CA GLU A 39 -8.03 -5.56 -7.88
C GLU A 39 -7.28 -6.53 -8.78
N ALA A 40 -7.53 -7.82 -8.63
CA ALA A 40 -6.87 -8.83 -9.45
C ALA A 40 -7.23 -8.61 -10.92
N ALA A 41 -6.23 -8.65 -11.80
CA ALA A 41 -6.48 -8.62 -13.22
C ALA A 41 -7.15 -9.94 -13.60
N SER A 42 -8.47 -9.92 -13.79
CA SER A 42 -9.21 -11.05 -14.34
C SER A 42 -8.80 -11.23 -15.80
N GLY A 43 -7.90 -12.18 -16.05
CA GLY A 43 -7.54 -12.69 -17.38
C GLY A 43 -8.19 -14.04 -17.64
#